data_AF-A0A2K9PK68-F1
#
_entry.id   AF-A0A2K9PK68-F1
#
_cell.length_a   1.000
_cell.length_b   1.000
_cell.length_c   1.000
_cell.angle_alpha   90.00
_cell.angle_beta   90.00
_cell.angle_gamma   90.00
#
_symmetry.space_group_name_H-M   'P 1'
#
loop_
_entity.id
_entity.type
_entity.pdbx_description
1 polymer ?
#
loop_
_entity_poly.entity_id
_entity_poly.type
_entity_poly.pdbx_seq_one_letter_code
_entity_poly.pdbx_strand_id
1 'polypeptide(L)'
;MKNNKLYKYRYLLVLIFLFGSFLILKEIKKRNNVKLKINEIKEKFEGVIVEKFSVRNTPPTHLRIKNEYGFIEISPNQEIVLKANTGDSIIKMENENFVYLITKQGAKTKYFYTRLSNETRNSKYFPKEWKKLWYESSKWDND
;
A
#
# COMPACT_ATOMS: atom_id res chain seq x y z
N MET A 1 -49.27 -10.23 26.29
CA MET A 1 -48.47 -10.98 25.27
C MET A 1 -48.26 -10.27 23.91
N LYS A 2 -48.65 -8.99 23.72
CA LYS A 2 -48.50 -8.29 22.42
C LYS A 2 -47.15 -7.54 22.21
N ASN A 3 -46.43 -7.23 23.29
CA ASN A 3 -45.19 -6.44 23.20
C ASN A 3 -43.98 -7.19 22.59
N ASN A 4 -43.90 -8.52 22.70
CA ASN A 4 -42.75 -9.29 22.22
C ASN A 4 -42.59 -9.27 20.69
N LYS A 5 -43.66 -9.10 19.90
CA LYS A 5 -43.55 -9.02 18.43
C LYS A 5 -42.95 -7.69 17.98
N LEU A 6 -43.35 -6.57 18.61
CA LEU A 6 -42.83 -5.25 18.26
C LEU A 6 -41.33 -5.11 18.56
N TYR A 7 -40.86 -5.65 19.70
CA TYR A 7 -39.43 -5.70 20.03
C TYR A 7 -38.63 -6.55 19.04
N LYS A 8 -39.18 -7.66 18.55
CA LYS A 8 -38.54 -8.49 17.52
C LYS A 8 -38.34 -7.75 16.20
N TYR A 9 -39.34 -6.98 15.73
CA TYR A 9 -39.19 -6.19 14.50
C TYR A 9 -38.19 -5.04 14.65
N ARG A 10 -38.18 -4.36 15.81
CA ARG A 10 -37.17 -3.33 16.11
C ARG A 10 -35.76 -3.91 16.13
N TYR A 11 -35.57 -5.06 16.77
CA TYR A 11 -34.28 -5.76 16.78
C TYR A 11 -33.84 -6.18 15.37
N LEU A 12 -34.75 -6.70 14.55
CA LEU A 12 -34.46 -7.06 13.15
C LEU A 12 -34.04 -5.84 12.32
N LEU A 13 -34.69 -4.69 12.48
CA LEU A 13 -34.31 -3.45 11.80
C LEU A 13 -32.91 -2.97 12.22
N VAL A 14 -32.59 -3.05 13.52
CA VAL A 14 -31.24 -2.73 14.01
C VAL A 14 -30.20 -3.67 13.42
N LEU A 15 -30.48 -4.98 13.35
CA LEU A 15 -29.56 -5.94 12.73
C LEU A 15 -29.34 -5.68 11.24
N ILE A 16 -30.41 -5.37 10.49
CA ILE A 16 -30.31 -5.02 9.07
C ILE A 16 -29.48 -3.75 8.90
N PHE A 17 -29.69 -2.74 9.74
CA PHE A 17 -28.92 -1.50 9.71
C PHE A 17 -27.43 -1.75 10.00
N LEU A 18 -27.12 -2.51 11.06
CA LEU A 18 -25.75 -2.85 11.42
C LEU A 18 -25.07 -3.65 10.30
N PHE A 19 -25.75 -4.63 9.72
CA PHE A 19 -25.21 -5.40 8.60
C PHE A 19 -24.99 -4.52 7.35
N GLY A 20 -25.93 -3.64 7.03
CA GLY A 20 -25.79 -2.66 5.96
C GLY A 20 -24.58 -1.74 6.17
N SER A 21 -24.41 -1.18 7.37
CA SER A 21 -23.25 -0.36 7.70
C SER A 21 -21.93 -1.13 7.59
N PHE A 22 -21.90 -2.40 7.99
CA PHE A 22 -20.72 -3.25 7.88
C PHE A 22 -20.31 -3.46 6.41
N LEU A 23 -21.26 -3.72 5.52
CA LEU A 23 -21.00 -3.85 4.08
C LEU A 23 -20.45 -2.55 3.48
N ILE A 24 -21.03 -1.41 3.85
CA ILE A 24 -20.57 -0.09 3.38
C ILE A 24 -19.14 0.17 3.85
N LEU A 25 -18.83 -0.09 5.12
CA LEU A 25 -17.48 0.08 5.67
C LEU A 25 -16.45 -0.82 4.96
N LYS A 26 -16.83 -2.07 4.66
CA LYS A 26 -15.98 -3.00 3.90
C LYS A 26 -15.65 -2.46 2.51
N GLU A 27 -16.64 -1.91 1.81
CA GLU A 27 -16.45 -1.33 0.47
C GLU A 27 -15.60 -0.05 0.50
N ILE A 28 -15.80 0.83 1.50
CA ILE A 28 -14.98 2.03 1.69
C ILE A 28 -13.52 1.63 1.95
N LYS A 29 -13.30 0.65 2.83
CA LYS A 29 -11.95 0.15 3.14
C LYS A 29 -11.27 -0.40 1.89
N LYS A 30 -11.98 -1.20 1.09
CA LYS A 30 -11.46 -1.72 -0.19
C LYS A 30 -11.08 -0.59 -1.15
N ARG A 31 -11.95 0.40 -1.33
CA ARG A 31 -11.68 1.57 -2.18
C ARG A 31 -10.44 2.33 -1.72
N ASN A 32 -10.32 2.58 -0.42
CA ASN A 32 -9.19 3.32 0.14
C ASN A 32 -7.87 2.55 -0.01
N ASN A 33 -7.88 1.24 0.23
CA ASN A 33 -6.68 0.41 0.00
C ASN A 33 -6.21 0.47 -1.45
N VAL A 34 -7.14 0.33 -2.41
CA VAL A 34 -6.80 0.42 -3.84
C VAL A 34 -6.30 1.82 -4.20
N LYS A 35 -6.90 2.88 -3.64
CA LYS A 35 -6.45 4.26 -3.84
C LYS A 35 -5.03 4.48 -3.32
N LEU A 36 -4.69 3.94 -2.15
CA LEU A 36 -3.33 3.99 -1.61
C LEU A 36 -2.34 3.32 -2.56
N LYS A 37 -2.67 2.12 -3.08
CA LYS A 37 -1.81 1.43 -4.05
C LYS A 37 -1.61 2.21 -5.35
N ILE A 38 -2.65 2.87 -5.84
CA ILE A 38 -2.55 3.74 -7.01
C ILE A 38 -1.62 4.93 -6.72
N ASN A 39 -1.78 5.56 -5.56
CA ASN A 39 -0.93 6.69 -5.18
C ASN A 39 0.55 6.27 -5.07
N GLU A 40 0.82 5.14 -4.40
CA GLU A 40 2.16 4.56 -4.31
C GLU A 40 2.76 4.30 -5.72
N ILE A 41 1.97 3.83 -6.69
CA ILE A 41 2.44 3.62 -8.07
C ILE A 41 2.73 4.96 -8.77
N LYS A 42 1.89 5.97 -8.59
CA LYS A 42 2.05 7.30 -9.20
C LYS A 42 3.24 8.08 -8.63
N GLU A 43 3.62 7.83 -7.40
CA GLU A 43 4.71 8.58 -6.77
C GLU A 43 6.03 8.45 -7.53
N LYS A 44 6.73 9.56 -7.71
CA LYS A 44 8.09 9.62 -8.22
C LYS A 44 8.99 10.19 -7.13
N PHE A 45 10.13 9.54 -6.90
CA PHE A 45 11.17 10.11 -6.05
C PHE A 45 12.52 9.53 -6.42
N GLU A 46 13.56 10.31 -6.14
CA GLU A 46 14.94 9.92 -6.30
C GLU A 46 15.75 10.62 -5.21
N GLY A 47 16.74 9.93 -4.66
CA GLY A 47 17.70 10.55 -3.76
C GLY A 47 18.52 9.52 -2.99
N VAL A 48 19.24 10.00 -1.98
CA VAL A 48 20.13 9.22 -1.14
C VAL A 48 19.45 8.94 0.21
N ILE A 49 19.49 7.70 0.65
CA ILE A 49 18.94 7.30 1.95
C ILE A 49 19.83 7.86 3.05
N VAL A 50 19.30 8.75 3.88
CA VAL A 50 20.04 9.35 4.99
C VAL A 50 19.74 8.68 6.33
N GLU A 51 18.55 8.08 6.46
CA GLU A 51 18.10 7.52 7.73
C GLU A 51 17.06 6.41 7.51
N LYS A 52 17.07 5.45 8.44
CA LYS A 52 16.06 4.41 8.58
C LYS A 52 15.40 4.60 9.93
N PHE A 53 14.09 4.78 9.97
CA PHE A 53 13.38 5.09 11.22
C PHE A 53 12.05 4.34 11.31
N SER A 54 11.43 4.43 12.48
CA SER A 54 10.06 3.96 12.73
C SER A 54 9.30 5.01 13.51
N VAL A 55 8.00 5.15 13.20
CA VAL A 55 7.08 6.04 13.94
C VAL A 55 6.74 5.45 15.32
N ARG A 56 7.00 4.15 15.53
CA ARG A 56 6.76 3.43 16.79
C ARG A 56 8.06 2.82 17.28
N ASN A 57 8.06 2.35 18.53
CA ASN A 57 9.18 1.57 19.08
C ASN A 57 9.23 0.14 18.48
N THR A 58 9.53 0.07 17.19
CA THR A 58 9.60 -1.16 16.38
C THR A 58 10.80 -1.06 15.45
N PRO A 59 11.23 -2.17 14.80
CA PRO A 59 12.23 -2.10 13.74
C PRO A 59 11.88 -1.04 12.68
N PRO A 60 12.89 -0.47 11.99
CA PRO A 60 12.66 0.53 10.97
C PRO A 60 11.66 0.06 9.91
N THR A 61 10.73 0.96 9.57
CA THR A 61 9.66 0.76 8.58
C THR A 61 9.65 1.88 7.54
N HIS A 62 10.33 3.00 7.83
CA HIS A 62 10.38 4.18 6.99
C HIS A 62 11.83 4.50 6.62
N LEU A 63 12.00 5.17 5.48
CA LEU A 63 13.26 5.72 5.03
C LEU A 63 13.13 7.23 4.88
N ARG A 64 14.14 7.97 5.33
CA ARG A 64 14.32 9.38 4.99
C ARG A 64 15.32 9.48 3.85
N ILE A 65 14.92 10.13 2.77
CA ILE A 65 15.69 10.32 1.55
C ILE A 65 16.03 11.80 1.44
N LYS A 66 17.29 12.11 1.10
CA LYS A 66 17.71 13.46 0.72
C LYS A 66 17.82 13.56 -0.79
N ASN A 67 17.23 14.58 -1.36
CA ASN A 67 17.35 14.93 -2.77
C ASN A 67 17.66 16.42 -2.95
N GLU A 68 17.66 16.89 -4.20
CA GLU A 68 17.93 18.30 -4.53
C GLU A 68 16.89 19.27 -3.92
N TYR A 69 15.68 18.80 -3.66
CA TYR A 69 14.56 19.59 -3.14
C TYR A 69 14.41 19.53 -1.61
N GLY A 70 15.22 18.72 -0.92
CA GLY A 70 15.19 18.58 0.53
C GLY A 70 15.11 17.13 1.00
N PHE A 71 14.34 16.91 2.08
CA PHE A 71 14.13 15.58 2.66
C PHE A 71 12.72 15.07 2.36
N ILE A 72 12.63 13.81 1.97
CA ILE A 72 11.37 13.09 1.73
C ILE A 72 11.35 11.87 2.64
N GLU A 73 10.22 11.64 3.29
CA GLU A 73 9.97 10.42 4.07
C GLU A 73 9.10 9.47 3.27
N ILE A 74 9.52 8.21 3.18
CA ILE A 74 8.77 7.16 2.47
C ILE A 74 8.58 5.93 3.37
N SER A 75 7.52 5.18 3.10
CA SER A 75 7.22 3.89 3.77
C SER A 75 7.18 2.76 2.73
N PRO A 76 8.34 2.34 2.19
CA PRO A 76 8.38 1.28 1.18
C PRO A 76 8.06 -0.08 1.79
N ASN A 77 7.98 -1.12 0.95
CA ASN A 77 7.93 -2.50 1.42
C ASN A 77 9.10 -2.80 2.37
N GLN A 78 8.84 -3.57 3.43
CA GLN A 78 9.82 -3.98 4.44
C GLN A 78 11.07 -4.61 3.85
N GLU A 79 10.96 -5.34 2.73
CA GLU A 79 12.11 -5.92 2.03
C GLU A 79 13.13 -4.85 1.62
N ILE A 80 12.65 -3.70 1.12
CA ILE A 80 13.51 -2.57 0.74
C ILE A 80 14.15 -1.97 1.98
N VAL A 81 13.38 -1.78 3.07
CA VAL A 81 13.90 -1.23 4.32
C VAL A 81 14.98 -2.14 4.90
N LEU A 82 14.84 -3.45 4.83
CA LEU A 82 15.83 -4.40 5.33
C LEU A 82 17.12 -4.40 4.49
N LYS A 83 17.00 -4.27 3.16
CA LYS A 83 18.15 -4.32 2.23
C LYS A 83 18.88 -2.98 2.07
N ALA A 84 18.18 -1.87 2.24
CA ALA A 84 18.73 -0.54 2.13
C ALA A 84 19.70 -0.19 3.26
N ASN A 85 20.80 0.49 2.93
CA ASN A 85 21.73 1.08 3.88
C ASN A 85 21.75 2.61 3.73
N THR A 86 22.16 3.29 4.81
CA THR A 86 22.40 4.73 4.75
C THR A 86 23.53 5.06 3.78
N GLY A 87 23.23 5.96 2.85
CA GLY A 87 24.07 6.40 1.75
C GLY A 87 23.91 5.60 0.46
N ASP A 88 23.02 4.59 0.41
CA ASP A 88 22.57 4.02 -0.85
C ASP A 88 21.62 5.00 -1.55
N SER A 89 21.59 4.97 -2.88
CA SER A 89 20.64 5.75 -3.68
C SER A 89 19.38 4.93 -3.95
N ILE A 90 18.23 5.58 -3.99
CA ILE A 90 16.95 4.96 -4.28
C ILE A 90 16.20 5.77 -5.35
N ILE A 91 15.69 5.08 -6.37
CA ILE A 91 15.04 5.69 -7.52
C ILE A 91 13.72 4.98 -7.80
N LYS A 92 12.62 5.73 -7.72
CA LYS A 92 11.29 5.30 -8.11
C LYS A 92 10.79 6.14 -9.28
N MET A 93 10.45 5.46 -10.37
CA MET A 93 9.84 6.07 -11.54
C MET A 93 8.34 6.29 -11.30
N GLU A 94 7.82 7.34 -11.93
CA GLU A 94 6.39 7.62 -11.97
C GLU A 94 5.65 6.48 -12.69
N ASN A 95 4.45 6.16 -12.23
CA ASN A 95 3.57 5.13 -12.79
C ASN A 95 4.21 3.73 -12.83
N GLU A 96 5.12 3.42 -11.91
CA GLU A 96 5.75 2.11 -11.76
C GLU A 96 5.56 1.54 -10.36
N ASN A 97 5.40 0.21 -10.26
CA ASN A 97 5.21 -0.48 -8.97
C ASN A 97 6.54 -0.94 -8.33
N PHE A 98 7.67 -0.64 -8.97
CA PHE A 98 8.99 -1.02 -8.53
C PHE A 98 9.86 0.20 -8.18
N VAL A 99 10.92 -0.08 -7.44
CA VAL A 99 11.97 0.86 -7.09
C VAL A 99 13.32 0.23 -7.37
N TYR A 100 14.30 1.05 -7.71
CA TYR A 100 15.69 0.64 -7.80
C TYR A 100 16.45 1.10 -6.56
N LEU A 101 17.16 0.19 -5.94
CA LEU A 101 18.16 0.48 -4.92
C LEU A 101 19.54 0.36 -5.56
N ILE A 102 20.36 1.40 -5.42
CA ILE A 102 21.71 1.46 -5.95
C ILE A 102 22.66 1.57 -4.75
N THR A 103 23.47 0.54 -4.53
CA THR A 103 24.41 0.54 -3.42
C THR A 103 25.52 1.56 -3.64
N LYS A 104 26.25 1.93 -2.59
CA LYS A 104 27.46 2.77 -2.71
C LYS A 104 28.50 2.23 -3.71
N GLN A 105 28.53 0.91 -3.92
CA GLN A 105 29.41 0.25 -4.88
C GLN A 105 28.86 0.26 -6.32
N GLY A 106 27.70 0.87 -6.54
CA GLY A 106 27.05 0.99 -7.85
C GLY A 106 26.16 -0.20 -8.23
N ALA A 107 25.99 -1.21 -7.37
CA ALA A 107 25.13 -2.35 -7.67
C ALA A 107 23.66 -1.92 -7.66
N LYS A 108 22.97 -2.11 -8.80
CA LYS A 108 21.57 -1.73 -8.98
C LYS A 108 20.66 -2.94 -8.87
N THR A 109 19.76 -2.93 -7.89
CA THR A 109 18.79 -4.01 -7.64
C THR A 109 17.36 -3.49 -7.74
N LYS A 110 16.50 -4.25 -8.41
CA LYS A 110 15.06 -3.93 -8.56
C LYS A 110 14.25 -4.61 -7.47
N TYR A 111 13.39 -3.85 -6.80
CA TYR A 111 12.45 -4.34 -5.79
C TYR A 111 11.02 -3.88 -6.09
N PHE A 112 10.02 -4.63 -5.62
CA PHE A 112 8.64 -4.12 -5.62
C PHE A 112 8.50 -3.04 -4.54
N TYR A 113 8.25 -1.80 -4.96
CA TYR A 113 7.88 -0.73 -4.04
C TYR A 113 6.53 -1.05 -3.39
N THR A 114 5.58 -1.49 -4.22
CA THR A 114 4.29 -1.96 -3.77
C THR A 114 3.89 -3.25 -4.49
N ARG A 115 3.39 -4.21 -3.71
CA ARG A 115 2.85 -5.47 -4.25
C ARG A 115 1.37 -5.30 -4.54
N LEU A 116 0.93 -5.84 -5.67
CA LEU A 116 -0.45 -5.80 -6.11
C LEU A 116 -1.06 -7.19 -6.02
N SER A 117 -2.01 -7.39 -5.11
CA SER A 117 -2.82 -8.60 -5.09
C SER A 117 -3.72 -8.68 -6.33
N ASN A 118 -4.13 -9.89 -6.71
CA ASN A 118 -5.17 -10.18 -7.68
C ASN A 118 -6.46 -9.44 -7.36
N GLU A 119 -6.84 -9.35 -6.07
CA GLU A 119 -8.01 -8.56 -5.66
C GLU A 119 -7.84 -7.07 -5.99
N THR A 120 -6.67 -6.49 -5.70
CA THR A 120 -6.39 -5.08 -5.96
C THR A 120 -6.40 -4.79 -7.46
N ARG A 121 -5.69 -5.61 -8.25
CA ARG A 121 -5.62 -5.51 -9.71
C ARG A 121 -7.01 -5.60 -10.37
N ASN A 122 -7.82 -6.55 -9.92
CA ASN A 122 -9.13 -6.79 -10.52
C ASN A 122 -10.21 -5.84 -10.00
N SER A 123 -9.93 -5.03 -8.97
CA SER A 123 -10.84 -4.03 -8.44
C SER A 123 -11.39 -3.10 -9.52
N LYS A 124 -12.66 -2.69 -9.38
CA LYS A 124 -13.30 -1.67 -10.23
C LYS A 124 -12.66 -0.29 -10.08
N TYR A 125 -11.94 -0.06 -8.97
CA TYR A 125 -11.27 1.20 -8.66
C TYR A 125 -9.84 1.28 -9.21
N PHE A 126 -9.29 0.17 -9.70
CA PHE A 126 -7.93 0.13 -10.24
C PHE A 126 -7.90 0.53 -11.73
N PRO A 127 -6.95 1.37 -12.18
CA PRO A 127 -6.88 1.83 -13.57
C PRO A 127 -6.85 0.67 -14.55
N LYS A 128 -7.67 0.74 -15.61
CA LYS A 128 -7.87 -0.37 -16.54
C LYS A 128 -6.60 -0.67 -17.33
N GLU A 129 -5.89 0.37 -17.72
CA GLU A 129 -4.60 0.37 -18.41
C GLU A 129 -3.52 -0.39 -17.61
N TRP A 130 -3.56 -0.33 -16.29
CA TRP A 130 -2.55 -0.97 -15.43
C TRP A 130 -2.87 -2.42 -15.08
N LYS A 131 -4.10 -2.90 -15.33
CA LYS A 131 -4.48 -4.29 -15.00
C LYS A 131 -3.61 -5.32 -15.73
N LYS A 132 -3.09 -4.95 -16.90
CA LYS A 132 -2.22 -5.79 -17.74
C LYS A 132 -0.73 -5.64 -17.46
N LEU A 133 -0.34 -4.78 -16.52
CA LEU A 133 1.06 -4.53 -16.17
C LEU A 133 1.47 -5.29 -14.90
N TRP A 134 2.76 -5.61 -14.76
CA TRP A 134 3.34 -6.15 -13.52
C TRP A 134 2.70 -7.43 -13.00
N TYR A 135 2.32 -8.38 -13.86
CA TYR A 135 1.70 -9.65 -13.45
C TYR A 135 2.51 -10.43 -12.40
N GLU A 136 3.83 -10.29 -12.44
CA GLU A 136 4.77 -10.82 -11.45
C GLU A 136 4.48 -10.34 -10.02
N SER A 137 3.87 -9.17 -9.85
CA SER A 137 3.54 -8.58 -8.55
C SER A 137 2.41 -9.33 -7.82
N SER A 138 1.65 -10.15 -8.53
CA SER A 138 0.49 -10.90 -8.02
C SER A 138 0.75 -12.41 -7.90
N LYS A 139 1.96 -12.89 -8.21
CA LYS A 139 2.26 -14.34 -8.19
C LYS A 139 2.11 -14.98 -6.80
N TRP A 140 2.48 -14.24 -5.76
CA TRP A 140 2.42 -14.68 -4.36
C TRP A 140 1.00 -14.91 -3.82
N ASP A 141 -0.05 -14.45 -4.51
CA ASP A 141 -1.44 -14.66 -4.08
C ASP A 141 -1.91 -16.11 -4.28
N ASN A 142 -1.18 -16.89 -5.07
CA ASN A 142 -1.54 -18.27 -5.45
C ASN A 142 -0.61 -19.33 -4.83
N ASP A 143 0.37 -18.90 -4.03
CA ASP A 143 1.28 -19.77 -3.26
C ASP A 143 0.71 -19.99 -1.84
#